data_AF-A0A9J7XQU4-F1
#
_entry.id   AF-A0A9J7XQU4-F1
#
_cell.length_a   1.000
_cell.length_b   1.000
_cell.length_c   1.000
_cell.angle_alpha   90.00
_cell.angle_beta   90.00
_cell.angle_gamma   90.00
#
_symmetry.space_group_name_H-M   'P 1'
#
loop_
_entity.id
_entity.type
_entity.pdbx_description
1 polymer ?
#
loop_
_entity_poly.entity_id
_entity_poly.type
_entity_poly.pdbx_seq_one_letter_code
_entity_poly.pdbx_strand_id
1 'polypeptide(L)'
;MSPCNPIGLANDITRGRARGAFYLAVIKNYDMVHYGHSNQLRQAKAMGDYLVVGVHTDEEISKHKGPPVFTQAERYKMIRAIKWVDEIVEGAPYVTTLETLDKYNCDFCVHGDDITLTVDGKDTYDEVKRMGRYRECKRTQGVSTTDLVGRMLLLTKSHHITKRSFEYFGICKCKTFSCILSPQGPKGHSPWTGVSQFLQTSQKIIQFASGKEPQPGDTIIYVAGAFDLFHIGHVDFLETVHKQAEKPYVIVGLHFDQEVNRYKGKNYPIMNIHERTLSVLACRYVSEVVIGAPYAVGKDLLDHFKVDLVCHGKTEVFPDTDGTDPYTEPKKRGVFRILDSGNNLTSDDIVQRIIENRLQFEARNQKKEAKEMAVIEALKHKEDSLKTETALTNN
;
A
#
# COMPACT_ATOMS: atom_id res chain seq x y z
N MET A 1 5.39 -46.10 23.41
CA MET A 1 5.13 -45.49 22.08
C MET A 1 3.63 -45.54 21.84
N SER A 2 2.97 -44.42 22.05
CA SER A 2 1.53 -44.23 21.82
C SER A 2 1.42 -42.92 21.02
N PRO A 3 0.76 -42.90 19.85
CA PRO A 3 0.79 -41.74 18.98
C PRO A 3 -0.17 -40.66 19.50
N CYS A 4 0.35 -39.44 19.61
CA CYS A 4 -0.43 -38.24 19.92
C CYS A 4 -1.39 -37.91 18.77
N ASN A 5 -2.67 -37.74 19.11
CA ASN A 5 -3.69 -37.17 18.23
C ASN A 5 -3.36 -35.70 17.90
N PRO A 6 -3.51 -35.26 16.64
CA PRO A 6 -3.38 -33.85 16.29
C PRO A 6 -4.60 -33.06 16.78
N ILE A 7 -4.33 -32.02 17.57
CA ILE A 7 -5.31 -31.06 18.07
C ILE A 7 -5.88 -30.26 16.89
N GLY A 8 -7.17 -30.45 16.60
CA GLY A 8 -7.93 -29.62 15.68
C GLY A 8 -8.18 -28.23 16.28
N LEU A 9 -7.58 -27.20 15.67
CA LEU A 9 -7.94 -25.80 15.89
C LEU A 9 -9.18 -25.45 15.06
N ALA A 10 -10.35 -25.77 15.57
CA ALA A 10 -11.57 -25.07 15.18
C ALA A 10 -11.58 -23.73 15.95
N ASN A 11 -11.12 -22.66 15.31
CA ASN A 11 -11.26 -21.31 15.85
C ASN A 11 -12.76 -20.97 15.92
N ASP A 12 -13.27 -20.80 17.13
CA ASP A 12 -14.63 -20.35 17.42
C ASP A 12 -14.72 -18.83 17.16
N ILE A 13 -15.17 -18.47 15.94
CA ILE A 13 -15.10 -17.11 15.32
C ILE A 13 -16.17 -16.13 15.87
N THR A 14 -16.99 -16.54 16.86
CA THR A 14 -18.19 -15.78 17.25
C THR A 14 -18.06 -14.91 18.52
N ARG A 15 -16.94 -14.96 19.25
CA ARG A 15 -16.79 -14.23 20.51
C ARG A 15 -16.40 -12.76 20.30
N GLY A 16 -17.38 -11.86 20.37
CA GLY A 16 -17.15 -10.42 20.58
C GLY A 16 -17.96 -9.44 19.72
N ARG A 17 -18.93 -9.91 18.93
CA ARG A 17 -19.65 -9.05 17.97
C ARG A 17 -20.79 -8.27 18.61
N ALA A 18 -20.77 -6.93 18.50
CA ALA A 18 -21.82 -6.05 19.02
C ALA A 18 -23.09 -6.18 18.16
N ARG A 19 -24.24 -6.35 18.81
CA ARG A 19 -25.55 -6.37 18.11
C ARG A 19 -25.79 -5.00 17.44
N GLY A 20 -26.06 -5.00 16.14
CA GLY A 20 -26.39 -3.80 15.35
C GLY A 20 -25.22 -3.12 14.62
N ALA A 21 -24.01 -3.67 14.70
CA ALA A 21 -22.87 -3.17 13.92
C ALA A 21 -22.99 -3.60 12.45
N PHE A 22 -22.63 -2.70 11.52
CA PHE A 22 -22.54 -3.03 10.10
C PHE A 22 -21.20 -3.69 9.77
N TYR A 23 -21.27 -4.89 9.24
CA TYR A 23 -20.12 -5.73 8.91
C TYR A 23 -19.88 -5.74 7.41
N LEU A 24 -18.62 -5.54 7.04
CA LEU A 24 -18.23 -5.42 5.65
C LEU A 24 -17.15 -6.45 5.29
N ALA A 25 -17.29 -7.08 4.12
CA ALA A 25 -16.23 -7.86 3.50
C ALA A 25 -15.53 -7.09 2.37
N VAL A 26 -14.20 -7.02 2.41
CA VAL A 26 -13.38 -6.74 1.22
C VAL A 26 -12.53 -7.97 0.95
N ILE A 27 -12.66 -8.56 -0.24
CA ILE A 27 -11.92 -9.77 -0.60
C ILE A 27 -11.03 -9.47 -1.80
N LYS A 28 -9.71 -9.42 -1.58
CA LYS A 28 -8.72 -9.18 -2.64
C LYS A 28 -7.43 -9.95 -2.37
N ASN A 29 -6.57 -9.96 -3.39
CA ASN A 29 -5.27 -10.61 -3.35
C ASN A 29 -4.27 -9.94 -2.38
N TYR A 30 -4.30 -8.60 -2.29
CA TYR A 30 -3.37 -7.79 -1.47
C TYR A 30 -1.89 -8.17 -1.61
N ASP A 31 -1.46 -8.39 -2.86
CA ASP A 31 -0.06 -8.57 -3.21
C ASP A 31 0.56 -7.20 -3.51
N MET A 32 1.73 -6.91 -2.92
CA MET A 32 2.37 -5.58 -2.95
C MET A 32 1.44 -4.46 -2.44
N VAL A 33 1.04 -4.56 -1.17
CA VAL A 33 0.20 -3.55 -0.51
C VAL A 33 0.83 -2.16 -0.62
N HIS A 34 0.00 -1.15 -0.88
CA HIS A 34 0.40 0.24 -1.05
C HIS A 34 -0.75 1.16 -0.58
N TYR A 35 -0.51 2.46 -0.44
CA TYR A 35 -1.51 3.41 0.10
C TYR A 35 -2.86 3.39 -0.63
N GLY A 36 -2.90 3.04 -1.91
CA GLY A 36 -4.15 2.81 -2.65
C GLY A 36 -5.04 1.70 -2.06
N HIS A 37 -4.47 0.57 -1.64
CA HIS A 37 -5.17 -0.50 -0.93
C HIS A 37 -5.64 -0.02 0.44
N SER A 38 -4.77 0.69 1.17
CA SER A 38 -5.10 1.25 2.48
C SER A 38 -6.26 2.26 2.41
N ASN A 39 -6.31 3.12 1.37
CA ASN A 39 -7.41 4.05 1.16
C ASN A 39 -8.71 3.35 0.76
N GLN A 40 -8.65 2.24 0.01
CA GLN A 40 -9.83 1.41 -0.24
C GLN A 40 -10.38 0.86 1.08
N LEU A 41 -9.53 0.29 1.93
CA LEU A 41 -9.92 -0.23 3.24
C LEU A 41 -10.45 0.87 4.17
N ARG A 42 -9.88 2.08 4.12
CA ARG A 42 -10.42 3.25 4.81
C ARG A 42 -11.82 3.63 4.34
N GLN A 43 -12.04 3.69 3.02
CA GLN A 43 -13.35 4.01 2.44
C GLN A 43 -14.37 2.93 2.81
N ALA A 44 -13.99 1.66 2.73
CA ALA A 44 -14.75 0.51 3.17
C ALA A 44 -15.16 0.63 4.65
N LYS A 45 -14.18 0.83 5.55
CA LYS A 45 -14.43 1.02 6.99
C LYS A 45 -15.34 2.23 7.28
N ALA A 46 -15.34 3.27 6.45
CA ALA A 46 -16.23 4.42 6.62
C ALA A 46 -17.71 4.13 6.26
N MET A 47 -18.00 2.99 5.62
CA MET A 47 -19.37 2.59 5.25
C MET A 47 -20.04 1.70 6.31
N GLY A 48 -19.33 1.30 7.36
CA GLY A 48 -19.85 0.45 8.42
C GLY A 48 -19.04 0.58 9.71
N ASP A 49 -19.28 -0.31 10.67
CA ASP A 49 -18.66 -0.22 11.99
C ASP A 49 -17.52 -1.22 12.16
N TYR A 50 -17.52 -2.31 11.38
CA TYR A 50 -16.54 -3.39 11.49
C TYR A 50 -16.15 -3.93 10.10
N LEU A 51 -14.85 -3.96 9.82
CA LEU A 51 -14.28 -4.34 8.54
C LEU A 51 -13.57 -5.70 8.65
N VAL A 52 -14.14 -6.67 7.96
CA VAL A 52 -13.57 -8.00 7.72
C VAL A 52 -12.90 -8.01 6.35
N VAL A 53 -11.65 -8.46 6.28
CA VAL A 53 -10.90 -8.52 5.01
C VAL A 53 -10.54 -9.95 4.66
N GLY A 54 -11.11 -10.46 3.58
CA GLY A 54 -10.75 -11.75 3.01
C GLY A 54 -9.49 -11.65 2.15
N VAL A 55 -8.57 -12.57 2.36
CA VAL A 55 -7.31 -12.65 1.60
C VAL A 55 -7.15 -14.06 1.03
N HIS A 56 -6.95 -14.16 -0.29
CA HIS A 56 -6.83 -15.46 -0.97
C HIS A 56 -5.51 -16.17 -0.65
N THR A 57 -5.50 -17.50 -0.81
CA THR A 57 -4.26 -18.30 -0.74
C THR A 57 -3.38 -18.10 -1.97
N ASP A 58 -2.10 -18.51 -1.88
CA ASP A 58 -1.17 -18.41 -3.01
C ASP A 58 -1.61 -19.31 -4.19
N GLU A 59 -2.17 -20.49 -3.91
CA GLU A 59 -2.69 -21.40 -4.93
C GLU A 59 -3.86 -20.79 -5.68
N GLU A 60 -4.78 -20.14 -4.96
CA GLU A 60 -5.98 -19.55 -5.55
C GLU A 60 -5.65 -18.36 -6.45
N ILE A 61 -4.66 -17.55 -6.07
CA ILE A 61 -4.15 -16.45 -6.88
C ILE A 61 -3.51 -16.98 -8.17
N SER A 62 -2.69 -18.02 -8.05
CA SER A 62 -1.91 -18.58 -9.15
C SER A 62 -2.79 -19.11 -10.28
N LYS A 63 -3.96 -19.68 -9.95
CA LYS A 63 -4.95 -20.16 -10.94
C LYS A 63 -5.48 -19.06 -11.86
N HIS A 64 -5.53 -17.81 -11.40
CA HIS A 64 -6.21 -16.73 -12.11
C HIS A 64 -5.27 -15.74 -12.81
N LYS A 65 -4.11 -15.43 -12.21
CA LYS A 65 -3.26 -14.33 -12.69
C LYS A 65 -1.75 -14.55 -12.55
N GLY A 66 -1.31 -15.77 -12.20
CA GLY A 66 0.09 -16.09 -11.90
C GLY A 66 0.44 -15.90 -10.41
N PRO A 67 1.62 -16.37 -9.99
CA PRO A 67 1.99 -16.41 -8.57
C PRO A 67 2.12 -14.99 -7.99
N PRO A 68 1.75 -14.81 -6.70
CA PRO A 68 1.98 -13.55 -6.00
C PRO A 68 3.47 -13.33 -5.67
N VAL A 69 3.85 -12.08 -5.45
CA VAL A 69 5.21 -11.67 -5.04
C VAL A 69 5.46 -12.00 -3.57
N PHE A 70 4.44 -11.78 -2.74
CA PHE A 70 4.44 -12.12 -1.34
C PHE A 70 3.64 -13.39 -1.08
N THR A 71 4.18 -14.22 -0.19
CA THR A 71 3.47 -15.39 0.35
C THR A 71 2.18 -14.96 1.04
N GLN A 72 1.22 -15.88 1.15
CA GLN A 72 -0.04 -15.60 1.82
C GLN A 72 0.14 -15.16 3.27
N ALA A 73 1.12 -15.72 3.99
CA ALA A 73 1.42 -15.34 5.36
C ALA A 73 1.90 -13.88 5.47
N GLU A 74 2.79 -13.44 4.56
CA GLU A 74 3.23 -12.04 4.46
C GLU A 74 2.04 -11.12 4.16
N ARG A 75 1.15 -11.51 3.24
CA ARG A 75 -0.05 -10.75 2.86
C ARG A 75 -1.05 -10.65 4.02
N TYR A 76 -1.32 -11.75 4.72
CA TYR A 76 -2.19 -11.78 5.90
C TYR A 76 -1.70 -10.82 6.98
N LYS A 77 -0.41 -10.91 7.32
CA LYS A 77 0.18 -10.06 8.36
C LYS A 77 0.19 -8.58 7.96
N MET A 78 0.47 -8.28 6.69
CA MET A 78 0.43 -6.90 6.17
C MET A 78 -0.96 -6.28 6.28
N ILE A 79 -2.02 -7.05 5.97
CA ILE A 79 -3.40 -6.56 6.07
C ILE A 79 -3.84 -6.40 7.52
N ARG A 80 -3.45 -7.29 8.43
CA ARG A 80 -3.69 -7.10 9.87
C ARG A 80 -3.06 -5.80 10.39
N ALA A 81 -1.93 -5.36 9.84
CA ALA A 81 -1.27 -4.14 10.27
C ALA A 81 -1.97 -2.83 9.88
N ILE A 82 -2.92 -2.87 8.93
CA ILE A 82 -3.67 -1.68 8.51
C ILE A 82 -4.72 -1.34 9.57
N LYS A 83 -4.73 -0.09 10.04
CA LYS A 83 -5.51 0.35 11.21
C LYS A 83 -7.02 0.33 11.05
N TRP A 84 -7.52 0.30 9.82
CA TRP A 84 -8.95 0.22 9.52
C TRP A 84 -9.49 -1.21 9.51
N VAL A 85 -8.60 -2.21 9.49
CA VAL A 85 -8.97 -3.63 9.44
C VAL A 85 -9.17 -4.15 10.85
N ASP A 86 -10.34 -4.70 11.15
CA ASP A 86 -10.61 -5.28 12.46
C ASP A 86 -10.30 -6.79 12.47
N GLU A 87 -10.68 -7.48 11.40
CA GLU A 87 -10.54 -8.93 11.27
C GLU A 87 -10.08 -9.29 9.86
N ILE A 88 -9.29 -10.36 9.74
CA ILE A 88 -8.99 -10.95 8.44
C ILE A 88 -9.51 -12.38 8.35
N VAL A 89 -9.92 -12.75 7.14
CA VAL A 89 -10.29 -14.11 6.77
C VAL A 89 -9.23 -14.64 5.82
N GLU A 90 -8.46 -15.60 6.31
CA GLU A 90 -7.43 -16.29 5.53
C GLU A 90 -8.06 -17.33 4.59
N GLY A 91 -7.50 -17.49 3.39
CA GLY A 91 -8.01 -18.44 2.40
C GLY A 91 -9.39 -18.11 1.86
N ALA A 92 -9.73 -16.83 1.73
CA ALA A 92 -11.01 -16.40 1.18
C ALA A 92 -11.15 -16.78 -0.31
N PRO A 93 -12.36 -17.15 -0.78
CA PRO A 93 -12.60 -17.51 -2.18
C PRO A 93 -12.31 -16.35 -3.14
N TYR A 94 -11.95 -16.65 -4.39
CA TYR A 94 -11.54 -15.62 -5.37
C TYR A 94 -12.66 -14.62 -5.69
N VAL A 95 -13.89 -15.11 -5.80
CA VAL A 95 -15.09 -14.30 -6.04
C VAL A 95 -15.90 -14.18 -4.76
N THR A 96 -16.36 -12.97 -4.46
CA THR A 96 -17.27 -12.72 -3.34
C THR A 96 -18.65 -13.28 -3.65
N THR A 97 -19.14 -14.18 -2.80
CA THR A 97 -20.47 -14.80 -2.90
C THR A 97 -21.35 -14.40 -1.73
N LEU A 98 -22.68 -14.52 -1.88
CA LEU A 98 -23.62 -14.33 -0.77
C LEU A 98 -23.33 -15.30 0.39
N GLU A 99 -23.00 -16.55 0.09
CA GLU A 99 -22.60 -17.55 1.09
C GLU A 99 -21.41 -17.07 1.93
N THR A 100 -20.41 -16.45 1.31
CA THR A 100 -19.26 -15.90 2.03
C THR A 100 -19.69 -14.76 2.94
N LEU A 101 -20.53 -13.85 2.46
CA LEU A 101 -21.04 -12.75 3.27
C LEU A 101 -21.86 -13.28 4.46
N ASP A 102 -22.72 -14.26 4.24
CA ASP A 102 -23.56 -14.85 5.29
C ASP A 102 -22.72 -15.61 6.32
N LYS A 103 -21.73 -16.38 5.86
CA LYS A 103 -20.79 -17.13 6.73
C LYS A 103 -20.06 -16.20 7.71
N TYR A 104 -19.68 -15.01 7.28
CA TYR A 104 -19.00 -14.03 8.12
C TYR A 104 -19.94 -12.94 8.66
N ASN A 105 -21.25 -13.09 8.47
CA ASN A 105 -22.28 -12.15 8.88
C ASN A 105 -21.99 -10.70 8.43
N CYS A 106 -21.56 -10.54 7.17
CA CYS A 106 -21.33 -9.24 6.53
C CYS A 106 -22.58 -8.78 5.79
N ASP A 107 -23.02 -7.55 6.00
CA ASP A 107 -24.20 -6.97 5.36
C ASP A 107 -23.99 -6.79 3.85
N PHE A 108 -22.81 -6.31 3.45
CA PHE A 108 -22.44 -6.08 2.05
C PHE A 108 -20.94 -6.26 1.83
N CYS A 109 -20.50 -6.25 0.57
CA CYS A 109 -19.11 -6.13 0.18
C CYS A 109 -18.80 -4.78 -0.46
N VAL A 110 -17.54 -4.37 -0.37
CA VAL A 110 -17.03 -3.14 -1.00
C VAL A 110 -15.89 -3.52 -1.93
N HIS A 111 -16.01 -3.09 -3.17
CA HIS A 111 -14.96 -3.24 -4.18
C HIS A 111 -14.64 -1.89 -4.81
N GLY A 112 -13.54 -1.83 -5.57
CA GLY A 112 -13.25 -0.66 -6.39
C GLY A 112 -14.21 -0.60 -7.57
N ASP A 113 -14.31 0.56 -8.20
CA ASP A 113 -14.97 0.81 -9.49
C ASP A 113 -14.23 0.15 -10.69
N ASP A 114 -13.47 -0.93 -10.43
CA ASP A 114 -12.77 -1.71 -11.46
C ASP A 114 -13.78 -2.49 -12.32
N ILE A 115 -13.50 -2.60 -13.61
CA ILE A 115 -14.30 -3.44 -14.51
C ILE A 115 -14.16 -4.91 -14.12
N THR A 116 -15.28 -5.53 -13.77
CA THR A 116 -15.34 -6.89 -13.23
C THR A 116 -16.23 -7.77 -14.09
N LEU A 117 -15.88 -7.84 -15.38
CA LEU A 117 -16.54 -8.72 -16.35
C LEU A 117 -15.78 -10.04 -16.50
N THR A 118 -16.51 -11.15 -16.55
CA THR A 118 -16.05 -12.48 -16.98
C THR A 118 -15.69 -12.46 -18.46
N VAL A 119 -15.10 -13.56 -18.94
CA VAL A 119 -14.78 -13.73 -20.38
C VAL A 119 -16.02 -13.65 -21.27
N ASP A 120 -17.18 -14.03 -20.74
CA ASP A 120 -18.48 -13.98 -21.43
C ASP A 120 -19.18 -12.61 -21.32
N GLY A 121 -18.50 -11.61 -20.75
CA GLY A 121 -19.04 -10.26 -20.58
C GLY A 121 -20.07 -10.12 -19.45
N LYS A 122 -20.22 -11.13 -18.58
CA LYS A 122 -21.11 -11.07 -17.42
C LYS A 122 -20.39 -10.46 -16.21
N ASP A 123 -21.11 -9.69 -15.40
CA ASP A 123 -20.56 -9.14 -14.16
C ASP A 123 -20.24 -10.26 -13.16
N THR A 124 -19.00 -10.30 -12.67
CA THR A 124 -18.51 -11.29 -11.69
C THR A 124 -19.27 -11.22 -10.37
N TYR A 125 -19.85 -10.06 -10.03
CA TYR A 125 -20.59 -9.81 -8.79
C TYR A 125 -22.10 -9.63 -9.02
N ASP A 126 -22.61 -10.04 -10.18
CA ASP A 126 -24.03 -9.93 -10.59
C ASP A 126 -25.01 -10.38 -9.49
N GLU A 127 -24.76 -11.54 -8.87
CA GLU A 127 -25.60 -12.05 -7.78
C GLU A 127 -25.62 -11.12 -6.55
N VAL A 128 -24.45 -10.68 -6.09
CA VAL A 128 -24.31 -9.82 -4.92
C VAL A 128 -24.90 -8.42 -5.18
N LYS A 129 -24.75 -7.92 -6.42
CA LYS A 129 -25.34 -6.65 -6.88
C LYS A 129 -26.86 -6.72 -6.90
N ARG A 130 -27.46 -7.79 -7.45
CA ARG A 130 -28.93 -7.97 -7.47
C ARG A 130 -29.55 -7.98 -6.07
N MET A 131 -28.85 -8.54 -5.09
CA MET A 131 -29.31 -8.57 -3.70
C MET A 131 -29.08 -7.24 -2.94
N GLY A 132 -28.55 -6.21 -3.60
CA GLY A 132 -28.29 -4.92 -2.96
C GLY A 132 -27.15 -4.95 -1.93
N ARG A 133 -26.30 -5.98 -1.95
CA ARG A 133 -25.21 -6.23 -0.99
C ARG A 133 -23.81 -5.91 -1.57
N TYR A 134 -23.76 -5.07 -2.59
CA TYR A 134 -22.52 -4.58 -3.22
C TYR A 134 -22.43 -3.07 -3.10
N ARG A 135 -21.25 -2.55 -2.79
CA ARG A 135 -20.93 -1.12 -2.72
C ARG A 135 -19.60 -0.85 -3.41
N GLU A 136 -19.45 0.36 -3.94
CA GLU A 136 -18.26 0.78 -4.66
C GLU A 136 -17.50 1.85 -3.89
N CYS A 137 -16.17 1.79 -3.95
CA CYS A 137 -15.27 2.82 -3.45
C CYS A 137 -14.46 3.40 -4.61
N LYS A 138 -14.10 4.68 -4.50
CA LYS A 138 -13.36 5.36 -5.57
C LYS A 138 -11.92 4.85 -5.63
N ARG A 139 -11.44 4.55 -6.82
CA ARG A 139 -10.04 4.21 -7.04
C ARG A 139 -9.11 5.33 -6.59
N THR A 140 -8.01 4.94 -5.96
CA THR A 140 -7.01 5.89 -5.46
C THR A 140 -6.12 6.35 -6.62
N GLN A 141 -6.07 7.66 -6.83
CA GLN A 141 -5.22 8.28 -7.85
C GLN A 141 -3.73 8.23 -7.46
N GLY A 142 -2.87 7.98 -8.44
CA GLY A 142 -1.40 8.11 -8.30
C GLY A 142 -0.64 6.83 -7.95
N VAL A 143 -1.31 5.68 -7.76
CA VAL A 143 -0.64 4.40 -7.52
C VAL A 143 -1.43 3.21 -8.04
N SER A 144 -0.70 2.24 -8.59
CA SER A 144 -1.16 0.87 -8.81
C SER A 144 0.00 -0.10 -8.67
N THR A 145 -0.27 -1.39 -8.45
CA THR A 145 0.78 -2.42 -8.47
C THR A 145 1.54 -2.42 -9.80
N THR A 146 0.86 -2.19 -10.93
CA THR A 146 1.47 -2.11 -12.25
C THR A 146 2.43 -0.93 -12.37
N ASP A 147 2.04 0.25 -11.87
CA ASP A 147 2.91 1.43 -11.81
C ASP A 147 4.14 1.16 -10.93
N LEU A 148 3.96 0.63 -9.71
CA LEU A 148 5.09 0.32 -8.82
C LEU A 148 6.07 -0.69 -9.42
N VAL A 149 5.56 -1.77 -10.02
CA VAL A 149 6.40 -2.74 -10.75
C VAL A 149 7.13 -2.06 -11.91
N GLY A 150 6.45 -1.20 -12.65
CA GLY A 150 7.06 -0.38 -13.71
C GLY A 150 8.22 0.47 -13.19
N ARG A 151 8.07 1.16 -12.05
CA ARG A 151 9.15 1.94 -11.42
C ARG A 151 10.35 1.08 -11.03
N MET A 152 10.12 -0.13 -10.54
CA MET A 152 11.19 -1.08 -10.17
C MET A 152 11.93 -1.62 -11.41
N LEU A 153 11.21 -1.92 -12.49
CA LEU A 153 11.78 -2.49 -13.73
C LEU A 153 12.47 -1.44 -14.61
N LEU A 154 11.90 -0.24 -14.72
CA LEU A 154 12.40 0.81 -15.60
C LEU A 154 13.72 1.40 -15.11
N LEU A 155 14.01 1.30 -13.81
CA LEU A 155 15.18 1.91 -13.20
C LEU A 155 15.36 3.39 -13.64
N THR A 156 14.27 4.14 -13.75
CA THR A 156 14.29 5.58 -14.08
C THR A 156 14.02 6.43 -12.83
N LYS A 157 14.53 7.66 -12.80
CA LYS A 157 14.30 8.66 -11.73
C LYS A 157 13.10 9.57 -11.99
N SER A 158 12.28 9.27 -13.00
CA SER A 158 11.24 10.19 -13.48
C SER A 158 10.13 10.47 -12.46
N HIS A 159 9.89 9.56 -11.52
CA HIS A 159 8.91 9.73 -10.43
C HIS A 159 9.36 10.71 -9.33
N HIS A 160 10.64 11.13 -9.31
CA HIS A 160 11.15 12.16 -8.40
C HIS A 160 10.85 13.60 -8.86
N ILE A 161 10.33 13.77 -10.08
CA ILE A 161 10.21 15.08 -10.72
C ILE A 161 8.78 15.62 -10.62
N THR A 162 8.56 16.63 -9.78
CA THR A 162 7.38 17.49 -9.87
C THR A 162 7.41 18.31 -11.16
N LYS A 163 6.25 18.45 -11.86
CA LYS A 163 6.07 19.10 -13.17
C LYS A 163 6.83 20.43 -13.42
N ARG A 164 7.25 21.14 -12.37
CA ARG A 164 7.93 22.44 -12.44
C ARG A 164 9.39 22.39 -12.91
N SER A 165 10.03 21.22 -12.93
CA SER A 165 11.46 21.11 -13.30
C SER A 165 11.72 21.07 -14.82
N PHE A 166 10.66 21.04 -15.65
CA PHE A 166 10.81 20.94 -17.11
C PHE A 166 11.34 22.23 -17.77
N GLU A 167 11.17 23.39 -17.13
CA GLU A 167 11.57 24.68 -17.71
C GLU A 167 12.99 25.12 -17.32
N TYR A 168 13.61 24.53 -16.29
CA TYR A 168 14.89 25.03 -15.74
C TYR A 168 16.13 24.23 -16.14
N PHE A 169 16.00 22.97 -16.56
CA PHE A 169 17.13 22.18 -17.04
C PHE A 169 17.11 22.05 -18.56
N GLY A 170 17.61 23.09 -19.22
CA GLY A 170 18.04 23.02 -20.60
C GLY A 170 19.09 21.91 -20.77
N ILE A 171 18.75 20.92 -21.59
CA ILE A 171 19.65 19.96 -22.25
C ILE A 171 20.36 18.95 -21.31
N CYS A 172 19.80 17.73 -21.25
CA CYS A 172 20.62 16.53 -21.28
C CYS A 172 20.14 15.65 -22.45
N LYS A 173 20.95 15.57 -23.52
CA LYS A 173 20.77 14.69 -24.68
C LYS A 173 21.03 13.21 -24.32
N CYS A 174 20.50 12.70 -23.21
CA CYS A 174 20.38 11.27 -23.02
C CYS A 174 19.00 10.87 -23.54
N LYS A 175 18.97 10.17 -24.69
CA LYS A 175 17.73 9.61 -25.25
C LYS A 175 17.04 8.80 -24.16
N THR A 176 15.98 9.35 -23.59
CA THR A 176 15.18 8.68 -22.57
C THR A 176 14.68 7.36 -23.15
N PHE A 177 14.84 6.25 -22.43
CA PHE A 177 14.37 4.93 -22.87
C PHE A 177 12.83 4.90 -23.09
N SER A 178 12.12 5.89 -22.55
CA SER A 178 10.73 6.23 -22.90
C SER A 178 10.50 6.40 -24.41
N CYS A 179 11.51 6.83 -25.18
CA CYS A 179 11.40 6.97 -26.64
C CYS A 179 11.74 5.69 -27.40
N ILE A 180 12.33 4.68 -26.75
CA ILE A 180 12.80 3.44 -27.42
C ILE A 180 11.67 2.39 -27.48
N LEU A 181 10.66 2.48 -26.61
CA LEU A 181 9.50 1.59 -26.64
C LEU A 181 8.34 2.08 -27.53
N SER A 182 8.42 3.28 -28.12
CA SER A 182 7.53 3.71 -29.22
C SER A 182 8.05 4.99 -29.91
N PRO A 183 8.25 5.00 -31.25
CA PRO A 183 8.53 6.21 -32.02
C PRO A 183 7.34 7.18 -32.12
N GLN A 184 6.21 6.84 -31.51
CA GLN A 184 4.97 7.60 -31.52
C GLN A 184 4.71 8.06 -30.08
N GLY A 185 4.46 9.36 -29.88
CA GLY A 185 4.30 10.00 -28.57
C GLY A 185 3.17 9.44 -27.68
N PRO A 186 2.71 10.16 -26.64
CA PRO A 186 1.76 9.65 -25.65
C PRO A 186 0.36 9.49 -26.27
N LYS A 187 0.15 8.38 -26.97
CA LYS A 187 -1.16 7.88 -27.42
C LYS A 187 -1.20 6.40 -27.06
N GLY A 188 -1.96 6.03 -26.02
CA GLY A 188 -2.33 4.62 -25.80
C GLY A 188 -2.09 4.01 -24.42
N HIS A 189 -1.69 4.76 -23.38
CA HIS A 189 -1.60 4.20 -22.02
C HIS A 189 -2.92 4.34 -21.27
N SER A 190 -3.30 3.30 -20.52
CA SER A 190 -4.43 3.37 -19.59
C SER A 190 -4.16 4.46 -18.53
N PRO A 191 -5.14 5.32 -18.21
CA PRO A 191 -5.00 6.31 -17.15
C PRO A 191 -4.79 5.67 -15.77
N TRP A 192 -4.99 4.35 -15.65
CA TRP A 192 -4.93 3.60 -14.40
C TRP A 192 -3.61 2.84 -14.17
N THR A 193 -2.78 2.70 -15.20
CA THR A 193 -1.47 1.99 -15.15
C THR A 193 -0.26 2.87 -15.46
N GLY A 194 -0.46 4.13 -15.85
CA GLY A 194 0.62 5.09 -16.11
C GLY A 194 1.46 5.48 -14.88
N VAL A 195 2.64 6.06 -15.16
CA VAL A 195 3.60 6.54 -14.14
C VAL A 195 2.95 7.59 -13.22
N SER A 196 3.21 7.48 -11.91
CA SER A 196 2.60 8.30 -10.85
C SER A 196 2.37 9.78 -11.19
N GLN A 197 1.12 10.21 -11.01
CA GLN A 197 0.72 11.62 -10.95
C GLN A 197 0.11 11.93 -9.57
N PHE A 198 0.73 11.40 -8.51
CA PHE A 198 0.20 11.56 -7.16
C PHE A 198 0.12 13.04 -6.76
N LEU A 199 -1.11 13.52 -6.54
CA LEU A 199 -1.38 14.86 -6.01
C LEU A 199 -1.67 14.77 -4.52
N GLN A 200 -0.72 15.20 -3.69
CA GLN A 200 -0.93 15.28 -2.25
C GLN A 200 -1.86 16.45 -1.90
N THR A 201 -2.73 16.24 -0.92
CA THR A 201 -3.59 17.30 -0.36
C THR A 201 -3.63 17.16 1.15
N SER A 202 -3.85 18.27 1.86
CA SER A 202 -4.09 18.24 3.32
C SER A 202 -5.20 17.27 3.68
N GLN A 203 -6.28 17.23 2.88
CA GLN A 203 -7.41 16.32 3.09
C GLN A 203 -7.00 14.84 3.08
N LYS A 204 -6.11 14.43 2.17
CA LYS A 204 -5.60 13.05 2.12
C LYS A 204 -4.80 12.70 3.37
N ILE A 205 -3.98 13.64 3.86
CA ILE A 205 -3.20 13.46 5.10
C ILE A 205 -4.16 13.31 6.28
N ILE A 206 -5.13 14.21 6.44
CA ILE A 206 -6.11 14.17 7.53
C ILE A 206 -6.89 12.85 7.54
N GLN A 207 -7.32 12.37 6.37
CA GLN A 207 -8.01 11.08 6.24
C GLN A 207 -7.16 9.88 6.69
N PHE A 208 -5.84 10.00 6.58
CA PHE A 208 -4.90 8.96 6.95
C PHE A 208 -4.31 9.15 8.35
N ALA A 209 -4.30 10.36 8.91
CA ALA A 209 -3.76 10.62 10.23
C ALA A 209 -4.69 10.10 11.34
N SER A 210 -4.12 9.80 12.51
CA SER A 210 -4.94 9.53 13.71
C SER A 210 -5.52 10.84 14.28
N GLY A 211 -4.78 11.94 14.14
CA GLY A 211 -5.13 13.27 14.66
C GLY A 211 -5.05 13.38 16.18
N LYS A 212 -4.38 12.43 16.85
CA LYS A 212 -4.26 12.42 18.31
C LYS A 212 -2.89 12.93 18.72
N GLU A 213 -2.85 13.87 19.66
CA GLU A 213 -1.62 14.31 20.31
C GLU A 213 -1.20 13.37 21.45
N PRO A 214 0.08 13.34 21.85
CA PRO A 214 0.54 12.55 22.99
C PRO A 214 -0.21 12.95 24.28
N GLN A 215 -0.70 11.97 25.02
CA GLN A 215 -1.40 12.18 26.28
C GLN A 215 -0.46 12.02 27.49
N PRO A 216 -0.79 12.59 28.66
CA PRO A 216 -0.03 12.34 29.87
C PRO A 216 0.10 10.85 30.18
N GLY A 217 1.34 10.36 30.29
CA GLY A 217 1.65 8.95 30.53
C GLY A 217 1.92 8.13 29.26
N ASP A 218 1.77 8.72 28.07
CA ASP A 218 2.28 8.11 26.84
C ASP A 218 3.82 8.17 26.82
N THR A 219 4.44 7.13 26.28
CA THR A 219 5.88 7.10 26.00
C THR A 219 6.11 7.46 24.54
N ILE A 220 6.78 8.58 24.29
CA ILE A 220 7.03 9.08 22.94
C ILE A 220 8.26 8.38 22.35
N ILE A 221 8.02 7.54 21.35
CA ILE A 221 9.06 6.74 20.70
C ILE A 221 9.28 7.26 19.28
N TYR A 222 10.51 7.67 18.97
CA TYR A 222 10.91 8.12 17.65
C TYR A 222 11.67 7.03 16.89
N VAL A 223 11.32 6.83 15.63
CA VAL A 223 12.04 5.98 14.67
C VAL A 223 12.21 6.74 13.36
N ALA A 224 13.29 6.52 12.62
CA ALA A 224 13.53 7.23 11.36
C ALA A 224 14.00 6.29 10.26
N GLY A 225 13.75 6.67 9.00
CA GLY A 225 14.25 5.92 7.86
C GLY A 225 13.62 6.30 6.53
N ALA A 226 13.90 5.47 5.52
CA ALA A 226 13.24 5.59 4.22
C ALA A 226 11.76 5.19 4.31
N PHE A 227 11.45 4.02 4.88
CA PHE A 227 10.11 3.40 4.80
C PHE A 227 9.58 3.33 3.36
N ASP A 228 10.49 3.09 2.41
CA ASP A 228 10.16 2.94 1.00
C ASP A 228 9.57 1.56 0.71
N LEU A 229 8.59 1.51 -0.19
CA LEU A 229 7.76 0.33 -0.44
C LEU A 229 7.27 -0.32 0.85
N PHE A 230 6.69 0.48 1.77
CA PHE A 230 6.30 0.04 3.12
C PHE A 230 5.75 -1.40 3.15
N HIS A 231 6.41 -2.28 3.89
CA HIS A 231 6.34 -3.73 3.76
C HIS A 231 6.43 -4.43 5.11
N ILE A 232 6.32 -5.76 5.12
CA ILE A 232 6.18 -6.53 6.36
C ILE A 232 7.38 -6.40 7.31
N GLY A 233 8.61 -6.27 6.80
CA GLY A 233 9.77 -5.96 7.64
C GLY A 233 9.62 -4.67 8.46
N HIS A 234 9.02 -3.63 7.89
CA HIS A 234 8.72 -2.38 8.61
C HIS A 234 7.59 -2.58 9.62
N VAL A 235 6.57 -3.37 9.28
CA VAL A 235 5.47 -3.72 10.20
C VAL A 235 6.01 -4.45 11.42
N ASP A 236 6.86 -5.45 11.23
CA ASP A 236 7.45 -6.26 12.30
C ASP A 236 8.34 -5.42 13.20
N PHE A 237 9.14 -4.52 12.61
CA PHE A 237 9.91 -3.54 13.36
C PHE A 237 9.02 -2.62 14.21
N LEU A 238 8.01 -2.01 13.60
CA LEU A 238 7.09 -1.09 14.30
C LEU A 238 6.25 -1.80 15.37
N GLU A 239 5.91 -3.08 15.17
CA GLU A 239 5.26 -3.90 16.19
C GLU A 239 6.19 -4.11 17.40
N THR A 240 7.47 -4.42 17.17
CA THR A 240 8.47 -4.56 18.24
C THR A 240 8.74 -3.23 18.96
N VAL A 241 8.73 -2.11 18.23
CA VAL A 241 8.81 -0.74 18.79
C VAL A 241 7.60 -0.46 19.69
N HIS A 242 6.39 -0.78 19.21
CA HIS A 242 5.15 -0.57 19.97
C HIS A 242 5.12 -1.40 21.25
N LYS A 243 5.81 -2.54 21.32
CA LYS A 243 5.94 -3.36 22.54
C LYS A 243 6.92 -2.80 23.58
N GLN A 244 7.64 -1.71 23.29
CA GLN A 244 8.61 -1.12 24.23
C GLN A 244 7.96 -0.31 25.36
N ALA A 245 6.67 0.00 25.27
CA ALA A 245 5.92 0.75 26.27
C ALA A 245 4.48 0.23 26.40
N GLU A 246 3.85 0.47 27.55
CA GLU A 246 2.44 0.13 27.77
C GLU A 246 1.51 1.05 26.96
N LYS A 247 1.86 2.35 26.87
CA LYS A 247 1.15 3.37 26.09
C LYS A 247 2.11 4.05 25.11
N PRO A 248 2.45 3.39 24.00
CA PRO A 248 3.40 3.94 23.04
C PRO A 248 2.75 5.01 22.16
N TYR A 249 3.43 6.15 22.01
CA TYR A 249 3.16 7.15 20.99
C TYR A 249 4.30 7.13 19.98
N VAL A 250 4.11 6.43 18.86
CA VAL A 250 5.18 6.19 17.88
C VAL A 250 5.18 7.27 16.80
N ILE A 251 6.27 8.02 16.73
CA ILE A 251 6.56 9.02 15.71
C ILE A 251 7.54 8.44 14.69
N VAL A 252 7.14 8.42 13.41
CA VAL A 252 7.99 7.93 12.33
C VAL A 252 8.53 9.10 11.50
N GLY A 253 9.83 9.31 11.55
CA GLY A 253 10.55 10.26 10.71
C GLY A 253 10.83 9.72 9.32
N LEU A 254 10.31 10.40 8.30
CA LEU A 254 10.55 10.06 6.90
C LEU A 254 11.61 10.97 6.30
N HIS A 255 12.75 10.40 5.92
CA HIS A 255 13.80 11.15 5.22
C HIS A 255 13.32 11.70 3.88
N PHE A 256 13.89 12.81 3.42
CA PHE A 256 13.65 13.37 2.08
C PHE A 256 14.09 12.42 0.97
N ASP A 257 13.44 12.51 -0.20
CA ASP A 257 13.74 11.62 -1.33
C ASP A 257 15.20 11.75 -1.81
N GLN A 258 15.76 12.96 -1.77
CA GLN A 258 17.16 13.24 -2.09
C GLN A 258 18.10 12.55 -1.10
N GLU A 259 17.74 12.58 0.19
CA GLU A 259 18.52 11.97 1.26
C GLU A 259 18.49 10.44 1.15
N VAL A 260 17.30 9.85 0.90
CA VAL A 260 17.17 8.42 0.63
C VAL A 260 17.98 8.03 -0.61
N ASN A 261 17.95 8.81 -1.69
CA ASN A 261 18.76 8.53 -2.87
C ASN A 261 20.28 8.62 -2.57
N ARG A 262 20.72 9.50 -1.67
CA ARG A 262 22.12 9.63 -1.28
C ARG A 262 22.67 8.34 -0.69
N TYR A 263 21.98 7.75 0.29
CA TYR A 263 22.49 6.55 0.98
C TYR A 263 22.04 5.22 0.38
N LYS A 264 20.92 5.16 -0.38
CA LYS A 264 20.50 3.94 -1.11
C LYS A 264 20.98 3.90 -2.56
N GLY A 265 21.26 5.05 -3.17
CA GLY A 265 21.64 5.15 -4.57
C GLY A 265 20.54 4.73 -5.55
N LYS A 266 20.96 4.38 -6.78
CA LYS A 266 20.09 3.91 -7.86
C LYS A 266 18.90 4.86 -8.08
N ASN A 267 17.69 4.31 -8.19
CA ASN A 267 16.45 5.04 -8.42
C ASN A 267 15.60 5.18 -7.15
N TYR A 268 16.16 4.81 -6.00
CA TYR A 268 15.46 4.91 -4.73
C TYR A 268 15.29 6.38 -4.31
N PRO A 269 14.22 6.70 -3.57
CA PRO A 269 13.13 5.79 -3.21
C PRO A 269 12.21 5.50 -4.42
N ILE A 270 11.55 4.34 -4.43
CA ILE A 270 10.54 3.98 -5.45
C ILE A 270 9.26 4.78 -5.24
N MET A 271 8.85 4.98 -3.98
CA MET A 271 7.77 5.86 -3.57
C MET A 271 8.32 7.19 -3.07
N ASN A 272 7.78 8.29 -3.55
CA ASN A 272 8.18 9.62 -3.06
C ASN A 272 7.74 9.83 -1.61
N ILE A 273 8.22 10.90 -0.98
CA ILE A 273 7.95 11.17 0.44
C ILE A 273 6.46 11.26 0.77
N HIS A 274 5.64 11.78 -0.13
CA HIS A 274 4.21 11.92 0.12
C HIS A 274 3.47 10.58 0.01
N GLU A 275 3.88 9.69 -0.91
CA GLU A 275 3.38 8.32 -1.01
C GLU A 275 3.80 7.49 0.20
N ARG A 276 5.04 7.65 0.67
CA ARG A 276 5.56 7.01 1.89
C ARG A 276 4.83 7.48 3.13
N THR A 277 4.51 8.78 3.22
CA THR A 277 3.71 9.36 4.30
C THR A 277 2.37 8.63 4.45
N LEU A 278 1.60 8.49 3.37
CA LEU A 278 0.31 7.80 3.43
C LEU A 278 0.47 6.30 3.73
N SER A 279 1.53 5.67 3.22
CA SER A 279 1.79 4.25 3.47
C SER A 279 2.08 3.97 4.94
N VAL A 280 2.87 4.83 5.59
CA VAL A 280 3.23 4.71 7.01
C VAL A 280 2.05 5.08 7.92
N LEU A 281 1.31 6.15 7.63
CA LEU A 281 0.14 6.57 8.42
C LEU A 281 -1.00 5.53 8.44
N ALA A 282 -1.04 4.62 7.46
CA ALA A 282 -2.02 3.53 7.43
C ALA A 282 -1.74 2.42 8.46
N CYS A 283 -0.51 2.33 8.97
CA CYS A 283 -0.11 1.31 9.94
C CYS A 283 -0.70 1.59 11.33
N ARG A 284 -1.26 0.57 11.98
CA ARG A 284 -1.89 0.70 13.31
C ARG A 284 -0.93 1.05 14.43
N TYR A 285 0.36 0.74 14.26
CA TYR A 285 1.39 1.00 15.26
C TYR A 285 1.94 2.43 15.21
N VAL A 286 1.54 3.22 14.21
CA VAL A 286 2.04 4.58 13.99
C VAL A 286 1.04 5.61 14.51
N SER A 287 1.52 6.54 15.34
CA SER A 287 0.71 7.64 15.87
C SER A 287 0.85 8.89 15.01
N GLU A 288 2.08 9.25 14.64
CA GLU A 288 2.42 10.47 13.89
C GLU A 288 3.59 10.25 12.92
N VAL A 289 3.70 11.10 11.90
CA VAL A 289 4.78 11.09 10.91
C VAL A 289 5.44 12.47 10.78
N VAL A 290 6.78 12.52 10.86
CA VAL A 290 7.56 13.70 10.48
C VAL A 290 7.87 13.63 8.99
N ILE A 291 7.17 14.44 8.19
CA ILE A 291 7.35 14.51 6.74
C ILE A 291 8.58 15.36 6.43
N GLY A 292 9.67 14.72 6.02
CA GLY A 292 10.94 15.42 5.74
C GLY A 292 11.81 15.54 6.98
N ALA A 293 11.96 14.43 7.70
CA ALA A 293 12.84 14.35 8.86
C ALA A 293 14.31 14.50 8.43
N PRO A 294 15.14 15.20 9.24
CA PRO A 294 16.58 15.23 9.04
C PRO A 294 17.18 13.82 9.20
N TYR A 295 18.31 13.57 8.55
CA TYR A 295 19.01 12.28 8.64
C TYR A 295 19.59 12.05 10.04
N ALA A 296 20.33 13.03 10.57
CA ALA A 296 20.75 13.03 11.97
C ALA A 296 19.58 13.33 12.92
N VAL A 297 19.47 12.53 13.98
CA VAL A 297 18.51 12.75 15.07
C VAL A 297 19.10 13.78 16.02
N GLY A 298 18.90 15.06 15.70
CA GLY A 298 19.44 16.19 16.44
C GLY A 298 18.69 16.52 17.74
N LYS A 299 19.32 17.33 18.58
CA LYS A 299 18.77 17.84 19.85
C LYS A 299 17.42 18.52 19.67
N ASP A 300 17.29 19.39 18.66
CA ASP A 300 16.08 20.18 18.44
C ASP A 300 14.87 19.28 18.14
N LEU A 301 15.06 18.19 17.41
CA LEU A 301 14.00 17.22 17.12
C LEU A 301 13.56 16.48 18.39
N LEU A 302 14.53 16.00 19.18
CA LEU A 302 14.26 15.29 20.44
C LEU A 302 13.53 16.19 21.45
N ASP A 303 13.96 17.44 21.58
CA ASP A 303 13.39 18.40 22.51
C ASP A 303 12.00 18.88 22.06
N HIS A 304 11.81 19.10 20.74
CA HIS A 304 10.53 19.53 20.17
C HIS A 304 9.42 18.49 20.40
N PHE A 305 9.69 17.22 20.08
CA PHE A 305 8.72 16.13 20.24
C PHE A 305 8.72 15.52 21.65
N LYS A 306 9.62 15.95 22.55
CA LYS A 306 9.79 15.41 23.90
C LYS A 306 9.99 13.88 23.87
N VAL A 307 10.91 13.44 23.02
CA VAL A 307 11.15 12.02 22.75
C VAL A 307 11.74 11.32 23.99
N ASP A 308 11.09 10.25 24.44
CA ASP A 308 11.55 9.42 25.56
C ASP A 308 12.48 8.29 25.08
N LEU A 309 12.27 7.81 23.86
CA LEU A 309 12.99 6.66 23.31
C LEU A 309 13.23 6.80 21.81
N VAL A 310 14.44 6.48 21.35
CA VAL A 310 14.76 6.38 19.93
C VAL A 310 15.09 4.93 19.59
N CYS A 311 14.39 4.36 18.60
CA CYS A 311 14.63 2.98 18.17
C CYS A 311 15.12 2.92 16.72
N HIS A 312 16.04 2.00 16.46
CA HIS A 312 16.44 1.62 15.11
C HIS A 312 16.45 0.09 14.98
N GLY A 313 16.23 -0.43 13.77
CA GLY A 313 16.29 -1.87 13.51
C GLY A 313 17.73 -2.41 13.53
N LYS A 314 17.90 -3.70 13.28
CA LYS A 314 19.23 -4.31 13.05
C LYS A 314 19.85 -4.01 11.68
N THR A 315 19.16 -3.25 10.84
CA THR A 315 19.67 -2.84 9.53
C THR A 315 20.84 -1.88 9.69
N GLU A 316 21.77 -1.91 8.73
CA GLU A 316 22.93 -1.02 8.70
C GLU A 316 22.52 0.46 8.82
N VAL A 317 23.29 1.20 9.62
CA VAL A 317 23.18 2.65 9.76
C VAL A 317 24.33 3.27 8.98
N PHE A 318 24.01 4.00 7.92
CA PHE A 318 25.04 4.73 7.17
C PHE A 318 25.46 5.99 7.93
N PRO A 319 26.75 6.37 7.91
CA PRO A 319 27.18 7.66 8.43
C PRO A 319 26.48 8.82 7.72
N ASP A 320 26.34 9.95 8.41
CA ASP A 320 25.91 11.21 7.82
C ASP A 320 26.98 11.73 6.83
N THR A 321 26.65 12.79 6.10
CA THR A 321 27.49 13.47 5.10
C THR A 321 28.85 13.92 5.62
N ASP A 322 28.95 14.22 6.92
CA ASP A 322 30.19 14.57 7.63
C ASP A 322 30.91 13.35 8.22
N GLY A 323 30.41 12.15 7.99
CA GLY A 323 30.94 10.89 8.53
C GLY A 323 30.52 10.58 9.96
N THR A 324 29.67 11.39 10.58
CA THR A 324 29.20 11.16 11.94
C THR A 324 28.09 10.13 12.01
N ASP A 325 27.92 9.52 13.19
CA ASP A 325 26.79 8.63 13.45
C ASP A 325 25.49 9.45 13.63
N PRO A 326 24.45 9.24 12.81
CA PRO A 326 23.21 10.03 12.88
C PRO A 326 22.47 9.86 14.21
N TYR A 327 22.79 8.82 15.00
CA TYR A 327 22.21 8.58 16.32
C TYR A 327 23.14 8.98 17.48
N THR A 328 24.16 9.80 17.23
CA THR A 328 25.10 10.27 18.26
C THR A 328 24.38 10.93 19.44
N GLU A 329 23.44 11.83 19.18
CA GLU A 329 22.72 12.58 20.23
C GLU A 329 21.82 11.68 21.11
N PRO A 330 20.93 10.82 20.57
CA PRO A 330 20.14 9.93 21.41
C PRO A 330 21.00 8.88 22.15
N LYS A 331 22.15 8.47 21.59
CA LYS A 331 23.13 7.63 22.31
C LYS A 331 23.73 8.36 23.51
N LYS A 332 24.14 9.62 23.35
CA LYS A 332 24.65 10.46 24.44
C LYS A 332 23.61 10.64 25.57
N ARG A 333 22.33 10.74 25.22
CA ARG A 333 21.22 10.85 26.19
C ARG A 333 20.83 9.51 26.84
N GLY A 334 21.36 8.38 26.38
CA GLY A 334 21.01 7.05 26.89
C GLY A 334 19.62 6.57 26.48
N VAL A 335 19.01 7.18 25.46
CA VAL A 335 17.63 6.86 25.00
C VAL A 335 17.59 6.06 23.69
N PHE A 336 18.75 5.66 23.15
CA PHE A 336 18.84 4.90 21.90
C PHE A 336 18.77 3.38 22.14
N ARG A 337 17.95 2.67 21.37
CA ARG A 337 17.85 1.19 21.39
C ARG A 337 17.86 0.60 19.98
N ILE A 338 18.61 -0.50 19.83
CA ILE A 338 18.53 -1.36 18.65
C ILE A 338 17.52 -2.47 18.91
N LEU A 339 16.57 -2.65 18.00
CA LEU A 339 15.53 -3.67 18.09
C LEU A 339 15.67 -4.67 16.94
N ASP A 340 15.43 -5.94 17.25
CA ASP A 340 15.31 -6.99 16.26
C ASP A 340 13.84 -7.18 15.87
N SER A 341 13.51 -6.97 14.61
CA SER A 341 12.19 -7.28 14.07
C SER A 341 11.97 -8.79 13.86
N GLY A 342 13.06 -9.58 13.84
CA GLY A 342 13.03 -10.98 13.40
C GLY A 342 12.79 -11.13 11.89
N ASN A 343 12.83 -10.02 11.14
CA ASN A 343 12.53 -9.97 9.71
C ASN A 343 13.65 -9.25 8.96
N ASN A 344 14.21 -9.91 7.95
CA ASN A 344 15.31 -9.43 7.13
C ASN A 344 14.86 -8.83 5.79
N LEU A 345 13.56 -8.79 5.50
CA LEU A 345 13.05 -8.26 4.23
C LEU A 345 13.33 -6.76 4.11
N THR A 346 13.96 -6.38 3.00
CA THR A 346 14.23 -4.99 2.62
C THR A 346 13.55 -4.60 1.31
N SER A 347 13.51 -3.31 1.00
CA SER A 347 13.03 -2.82 -0.30
C SER A 347 13.84 -3.40 -1.46
N ASP A 348 15.14 -3.67 -1.26
CA ASP A 348 16.01 -4.28 -2.27
C ASP A 348 15.61 -5.73 -2.56
N ASP A 349 15.26 -6.51 -1.52
CA ASP A 349 14.77 -7.89 -1.69
C ASP A 349 13.44 -7.94 -2.44
N ILE A 350 12.55 -6.98 -2.17
CA ILE A 350 11.27 -6.87 -2.89
C ILE A 350 11.52 -6.60 -4.36
N VAL A 351 12.39 -5.63 -4.68
CA VAL A 351 12.78 -5.34 -6.06
C VAL A 351 13.38 -6.59 -6.73
N GLN A 352 14.22 -7.33 -6.01
CA GLN A 352 14.83 -8.56 -6.52
C GLN A 352 13.77 -9.65 -6.81
N ARG A 353 12.80 -9.89 -5.91
CA ARG A 353 11.67 -10.80 -6.14
C ARG A 353 10.85 -10.43 -7.38
N ILE A 354 10.72 -9.13 -7.67
CA ILE A 354 10.04 -8.63 -8.88
C ILE A 354 10.88 -8.90 -10.14
N ILE A 355 12.19 -8.64 -10.08
CA ILE A 355 13.10 -8.82 -11.21
C ILE A 355 13.21 -10.29 -11.60
N GLU A 356 13.27 -11.21 -10.64
CA GLU A 356 13.37 -12.66 -10.89
C GLU A 356 12.17 -13.19 -11.67
N ASN A 357 11.00 -12.59 -11.48
CA ASN A 357 9.76 -12.97 -12.14
C ASN A 357 9.34 -11.95 -13.23
N ARG A 358 10.28 -11.12 -13.69
CA ARG A 358 10.04 -9.99 -14.59
C ARG A 358 9.21 -10.36 -15.82
N LEU A 359 9.58 -11.43 -16.53
CA LEU A 359 8.91 -11.85 -17.77
C LEU A 359 7.43 -12.19 -17.52
N GLN A 360 7.12 -12.82 -16.39
CA GLN A 360 5.75 -13.15 -16.02
C GLN A 360 4.95 -11.89 -15.68
N PHE A 361 5.56 -10.93 -14.98
CA PHE A 361 4.91 -9.68 -14.63
C PHE A 361 4.68 -8.76 -15.83
N GLU A 362 5.65 -8.66 -16.75
CA GLU A 362 5.49 -7.92 -18.00
C GLU A 362 4.33 -8.49 -18.83
N ALA A 363 4.29 -9.81 -19.03
CA ALA A 363 3.19 -10.47 -19.73
C ALA A 363 1.83 -10.26 -19.04
N ARG A 364 1.79 -10.31 -17.71
CA ARG A 364 0.56 -10.05 -16.93
C ARG A 364 0.08 -8.61 -17.08
N ASN A 365 0.99 -7.64 -16.99
CA ASN A 365 0.67 -6.23 -17.11
C ASN A 365 0.15 -5.89 -18.51
N GLN A 366 0.77 -6.43 -19.57
CA GLN A 366 0.30 -6.28 -20.95
C GLN A 366 -1.13 -6.80 -21.14
N LYS A 367 -1.43 -8.00 -20.63
CA LYS A 367 -2.80 -8.56 -20.69
C LYS A 367 -3.82 -7.68 -19.96
N LYS A 368 -3.45 -7.13 -18.79
CA LYS A 368 -4.33 -6.26 -18.01
C LYS A 368 -4.60 -4.93 -18.74
N GLU A 369 -3.56 -4.29 -19.26
CA GLU A 369 -3.68 -3.05 -20.02
C GLU A 369 -4.52 -3.23 -21.28
N ALA A 370 -4.32 -4.32 -22.03
CA ALA A 370 -5.14 -4.65 -23.19
C ALA A 370 -6.63 -4.79 -22.83
N LYS A 371 -6.95 -5.45 -21.72
CA LYS A 371 -8.33 -5.57 -21.23
C LYS A 371 -8.93 -4.22 -20.85
N GLU A 372 -8.19 -3.38 -20.14
CA GLU A 372 -8.66 -2.04 -19.77
C GLU A 372 -8.92 -1.15 -20.99
N MET A 373 -8.01 -1.17 -21.96
CA MET A 373 -8.14 -0.38 -23.19
C MET A 373 -9.33 -0.83 -24.04
N ALA A 374 -9.52 -2.13 -24.23
CA ALA A 374 -10.65 -2.67 -25.00
C ALA A 374 -12.01 -2.24 -24.41
N VAL A 375 -12.11 -2.17 -23.07
CA VAL A 375 -13.34 -1.71 -22.42
C VAL A 375 -13.53 -0.20 -22.56
N ILE A 376 -12.45 0.60 -22.46
CA ILE A 376 -12.52 2.05 -22.71
C ILE A 376 -13.02 2.32 -24.13
N GLU A 377 -12.52 1.57 -25.12
CA GLU A 377 -12.97 1.67 -26.51
C GLU A 377 -14.45 1.27 -26.65
N ALA A 378 -14.87 0.17 -26.04
CA ALA A 378 -16.26 -0.27 -26.05
C ALA A 378 -17.21 0.75 -25.40
N LEU A 379 -16.81 1.37 -24.27
CA LEU A 379 -17.58 2.42 -23.61
C LEU A 379 -17.70 3.67 -24.48
N LYS A 380 -16.60 4.10 -25.12
CA LYS A 380 -16.61 5.22 -26.08
C LYS A 380 -17.55 4.95 -27.25
N HIS A 381 -17.46 3.76 -27.86
CA HIS A 381 -18.36 3.35 -28.94
C HIS A 381 -19.83 3.39 -28.51
N LYS A 382 -20.15 2.95 -27.29
CA LYS A 382 -21.52 3.00 -26.75
C LYS A 382 -21.99 4.43 -26.50
N GLU A 383 -21.12 5.29 -25.99
CA GLU A 383 -21.41 6.71 -25.76
C GLU A 383 -21.63 7.48 -27.07
N ASP A 384 -20.81 7.20 -28.09
CA ASP A 384 -20.93 7.77 -29.43
C ASP A 384 -22.21 7.29 -30.12
N SER A 385 -22.58 6.02 -29.95
CA SER A 385 -23.84 5.46 -30.46
C SER A 385 -25.06 6.14 -29.82
N LEU A 386 -25.06 6.31 -28.49
CA LEU A 386 -26.11 7.03 -27.74
C LEU A 386 -26.21 8.50 -28.17
N LYS A 387 -25.09 9.19 -28.36
CA LYS A 387 -25.09 10.59 -28.86
C LYS A 387 -25.67 10.68 -30.27
N THR A 388 -25.39 9.70 -31.12
CA THR A 388 -25.92 9.64 -32.49
C THR A 388 -27.43 9.39 -32.49
N GLU A 389 -27.93 8.48 -31.65
CA GLU A 389 -29.37 8.23 -31.47
C GLU A 389 -30.12 9.44 -30.88
N THR A 390 -29.50 10.16 -29.93
CA THR A 390 -30.07 11.37 -29.33
C THR A 390 -30.09 12.54 -30.32
N ALA A 391 -29.16 12.60 -31.27
CA ALA A 391 -29.15 13.59 -32.34
C ALA A 391 -30.18 13.30 -33.44
N LEU A 392 -30.51 12.02 -33.67
CA LEU A 392 -31.54 11.58 -34.63
C LEU A 392 -32.98 11.71 -34.10
N THR A 393 -33.16 11.78 -32.79
CA THR A 393 -34.48 11.92 -32.14
C THR A 393 -34.88 13.37 -31.84
N ASN A 394 -33.95 14.32 -31.97
CA ASN A 394 -34.18 15.76 -31.79
C ASN A 394 -34.24 16.55 -33.12
N ASN A 395 -34.20 15.86 -34.26
CA ASN A 395 -34.53 16.36 -35.60
C ASN A 395 -35.81 15.66 -36.07
#